data_AF-A0A7S1F6R5-F1
#
_entry.id   AF-A0A7S1F6R5-F1
#
_cell.length_a   1.000
_cell.length_b   1.000
_cell.length_c   1.000
_cell.angle_alpha   90.00
_cell.angle_beta   90.00
_cell.angle_gamma   90.00
#
_symmetry.space_group_name_H-M   'P 1'
#
loop_
_entity.id
_entity.type
_entity.pdbx_description
1 polymer ?
#
loop_
_entity_poly.entity_id
_entity_poly.type
_entity_poly.pdbx_seq_one_letter_code
_entity_poly.pdbx_strand_id
1 'polypeptide(L)'
;GVLASLVPVGFICTCVWVVVSVPAHTRVGDTSFLHTFAFLFFRFRPRAYWYNLVLLFRSLGVALVPTVSEGTRQLFCFTMVLMPCAVIGASVFPWAAYQANFLDIATNVGFLLIIFLAALSIDESDGELV
;
A
#
# COMPACT_ATOMS: atom_id res chain seq x y z
N GLY A 1 -17.85 -15.52 1.98
CA GLY A 1 -16.39 -15.52 1.80
C GLY A 1 -16.00 -15.15 0.39
N VAL A 2 -16.17 -16.07 -0.58
CA VAL A 2 -15.62 -15.96 -1.95
C VAL A 2 -16.14 -14.76 -2.75
N LEU A 3 -17.44 -14.46 -2.70
CA LEU A 3 -18.03 -13.30 -3.39
C LEU A 3 -17.51 -11.96 -2.86
N ALA A 4 -17.23 -11.86 -1.55
CA ALA A 4 -16.70 -10.65 -0.94
C ALA A 4 -15.23 -10.41 -1.32
N SER A 5 -14.45 -11.48 -1.53
CA SER A 5 -13.05 -11.39 -1.99
C SER A 5 -12.92 -11.13 -3.50
N LEU A 6 -13.94 -11.44 -4.31
CA LEU A 6 -13.93 -11.14 -5.76
C LEU A 6 -13.97 -9.64 -6.04
N VAL A 7 -14.61 -8.85 -5.17
CA VAL A 7 -14.71 -7.39 -5.29
C VAL A 7 -13.32 -6.71 -5.24
N PRO A 8 -12.48 -6.90 -4.20
CA PRO A 8 -11.16 -6.29 -4.16
C PRO A 8 -10.22 -6.86 -5.24
N VAL A 9 -10.34 -8.15 -5.60
CA VAL A 9 -9.54 -8.73 -6.68
C VAL A 9 -9.89 -8.11 -8.03
N GLY A 10 -11.18 -8.00 -8.36
CA GLY A 10 -11.64 -7.32 -9.59
C GLY A 10 -11.24 -5.85 -9.62
N PHE A 11 -11.28 -5.17 -8.47
CA PHE A 11 -10.82 -3.80 -8.34
C PHE A 11 -9.30 -3.68 -8.59
N ILE A 12 -8.48 -4.54 -7.98
CA ILE A 12 -7.02 -4.56 -8.19
C ILE A 12 -6.69 -4.84 -9.67
N CYS A 13 -7.34 -5.84 -10.29
CA CYS A 13 -7.15 -6.13 -11.72
C CYS A 13 -7.50 -4.92 -12.59
N THR A 14 -8.59 -4.23 -12.29
CA THR A 14 -9.00 -3.02 -13.00
C THR A 14 -7.96 -1.91 -12.80
N CYS A 15 -7.47 -1.68 -11.58
CA CYS A 15 -6.44 -0.67 -11.30
C CYS A 15 -5.11 -0.97 -12.01
N VAL A 16 -4.66 -2.22 -12.03
CA VAL A 16 -3.44 -2.64 -12.76
C VAL A 16 -3.62 -2.40 -14.26
N TRP A 17 -4.75 -2.83 -14.83
CA TRP A 17 -5.04 -2.63 -16.23
C TRP A 17 -5.10 -1.15 -16.62
N VAL A 18 -5.74 -0.32 -15.79
CA VAL A 18 -5.81 1.13 -15.98
C VAL A 18 -4.42 1.76 -15.94
N VAL A 19 -3.57 1.44 -14.96
CA VAL A 19 -2.22 2.01 -14.86
C VAL A 19 -1.33 1.64 -16.05
N VAL A 20 -1.44 0.42 -16.57
CA VAL A 20 -0.71 -0.01 -17.79
C VAL A 20 -1.28 0.67 -19.04
N SER A 21 -2.58 0.93 -19.09
CA SER A 21 -3.26 1.52 -20.25
C SER A 21 -3.11 3.04 -20.33
N VAL A 22 -2.88 3.74 -19.21
CA VAL A 22 -2.69 5.19 -19.14
C VAL A 22 -1.63 5.73 -20.12
N PRO A 23 -0.39 5.24 -20.17
CA PRO A 23 0.63 5.80 -21.07
C PRO A 23 0.27 5.68 -22.56
N ALA A 24 -0.52 4.67 -22.95
CA ALA A 24 -1.01 4.53 -24.32
C ALA A 24 -2.09 5.57 -24.64
N HIS A 25 -3.05 5.79 -23.74
CA HIS A 25 -4.17 6.72 -23.96
C HIS A 25 -3.75 8.19 -23.79
N THR A 26 -2.79 8.49 -22.90
CA THR A 26 -2.24 9.85 -22.74
C THR A 26 -1.47 10.32 -23.99
N ARG A 27 -0.85 9.41 -24.75
CA ARG A 27 -0.17 9.75 -26.03
C ARG A 27 -1.14 10.08 -27.15
N VAL A 28 -2.34 9.50 -27.12
CA VAL A 28 -3.40 9.72 -28.12
C VAL A 28 -4.22 10.97 -27.78
N GLY A 29 -4.08 11.53 -26.57
CA GLY A 29 -4.79 12.74 -26.14
C GLY A 29 -6.26 12.47 -25.80
N ASP A 30 -6.63 11.23 -25.47
CA ASP A 30 -8.00 10.89 -25.08
C ASP A 30 -8.31 11.44 -23.68
N THR A 31 -8.87 12.65 -23.67
CA THR A 31 -9.27 13.36 -22.46
C THR A 31 -10.48 12.72 -21.78
N SER A 32 -11.30 11.95 -22.50
CA SER A 32 -12.50 11.33 -21.95
C SER A 32 -12.13 10.19 -21.01
N PHE A 33 -11.18 9.34 -21.40
CA PHE A 33 -10.63 8.29 -20.52
C PHE A 33 -9.96 8.88 -19.27
N LEU A 34 -9.17 9.93 -19.45
CA LEU A 34 -8.50 10.61 -18.34
C LEU A 34 -9.50 11.27 -17.38
N HIS A 35 -10.62 11.78 -17.89
CA HIS A 35 -11.67 12.38 -17.05
C HIS A 35 -12.46 11.32 -16.27
N THR A 36 -12.74 10.16 -16.87
CA THR A 36 -13.40 9.04 -16.18
C THR A 36 -12.54 8.48 -15.05
N PHE A 37 -11.23 8.35 -15.25
CA PHE A 37 -10.29 7.89 -14.22
C PHE A 37 -9.62 9.04 -13.46
N ALA A 38 -10.08 10.28 -13.64
CA ALA A 38 -9.54 11.45 -12.97
C ALA A 38 -9.59 11.27 -11.46
N PHE A 39 -10.65 10.67 -10.91
CA PHE A 39 -10.74 10.41 -9.46
C PHE A 39 -9.55 9.59 -8.91
N LEU A 40 -8.98 8.70 -9.72
CA LEU A 40 -7.86 7.84 -9.34
C LEU A 40 -6.51 8.58 -9.41
N PHE A 41 -6.36 9.48 -10.38
CA PHE A 41 -5.11 10.19 -10.68
C PHE A 41 -5.02 11.59 -10.10
N PHE A 42 -6.16 12.27 -9.86
CA PHE A 42 -6.24 13.65 -9.42
C PHE A 42 -5.63 13.87 -8.02
N ARG A 43 -5.61 12.82 -7.21
CA ARG A 43 -5.05 12.82 -5.86
C ARG A 43 -3.53 12.66 -5.83
N PHE A 44 -2.94 12.14 -6.90
CA PHE A 44 -1.50 11.92 -7.06
C PHE A 44 -0.90 12.89 -8.06
N ARG A 45 0.41 13.14 -7.94
CA ARG A 45 1.12 13.93 -8.95
C ARG A 45 1.12 13.17 -10.29
N PRO A 46 1.01 13.85 -11.44
CA PRO A 46 1.01 13.19 -12.76
C PRO A 46 2.24 12.33 -13.03
N ARG A 47 3.36 12.60 -12.33
CA ARG A 47 4.60 11.81 -12.43
C ARG A 47 4.63 10.56 -11.54
N ALA A 48 3.66 10.40 -10.62
CA ALA A 48 3.64 9.35 -9.61
C ALA A 48 2.34 8.53 -9.62
N TYR A 49 1.65 8.46 -10.77
CA TYR A 49 0.39 7.72 -10.92
C TYR A 49 0.50 6.22 -10.59
N TRP A 50 1.70 5.64 -10.74
CA TRP A 50 2.00 4.25 -10.37
C TRP A 50 1.89 3.99 -8.86
N TYR A 51 1.93 5.02 -8.01
CA TYR A 51 1.99 4.84 -6.57
C TYR A 51 0.68 4.28 -6.01
N ASN A 52 -0.44 4.49 -6.71
CA ASN A 52 -1.69 3.84 -6.36
C ASN A 52 -1.56 2.30 -6.35
N LEU A 53 -0.77 1.72 -7.27
CA LEU A 53 -0.49 0.28 -7.26
C LEU A 53 0.29 -0.12 -6.00
N VAL A 54 1.27 0.67 -5.59
CA VAL A 54 2.05 0.41 -4.37
C VAL A 54 1.14 0.38 -3.15
N LEU A 55 0.21 1.34 -3.03
CA LEU A 55 -0.82 1.37 -1.98
C LEU A 55 -1.72 0.12 -2.00
N LEU A 56 -2.18 -0.29 -3.18
CA LEU A 56 -3.00 -1.50 -3.36
C LEU A 56 -2.24 -2.77 -2.97
N PHE A 57 -1.00 -2.93 -3.43
CA PHE A 57 -0.14 -4.05 -3.07
C PHE A 57 0.19 -4.06 -1.58
N ARG A 58 0.41 -2.89 -0.96
CA ARG A 58 0.58 -2.76 0.49
C ARG A 58 -0.63 -3.30 1.24
N SER A 59 -1.83 -2.87 0.87
CA SER A 59 -3.08 -3.32 1.50
C SER A 59 -3.31 -4.83 1.31
N LEU A 60 -2.99 -5.36 0.13
CA LEU A 60 -3.07 -6.79 -0.14
C LEU A 60 -2.05 -7.57 0.70
N GLY A 61 -0.80 -7.11 0.76
CA GLY A 61 0.24 -7.73 1.56
C GLY A 61 -0.13 -7.77 3.04
N VAL A 62 -0.60 -6.65 3.60
CA VAL A 62 -1.09 -6.57 4.99
C VAL A 62 -2.24 -7.54 5.24
N ALA A 63 -3.15 -7.72 4.30
CA ALA A 63 -4.26 -8.69 4.42
C ALA A 63 -3.80 -10.15 4.33
N LEU A 64 -2.70 -10.44 3.61
CA LEU A 64 -2.14 -11.79 3.45
C LEU A 64 -1.19 -12.20 4.58
N VAL A 65 -0.54 -11.25 5.26
CA VAL A 65 0.39 -11.57 6.37
C VAL A 65 -0.21 -12.52 7.43
N PRO A 66 -1.42 -12.29 7.98
CA PRO A 66 -1.99 -13.20 8.98
C PRO A 66 -2.38 -14.58 8.42
N THR A 67 -2.48 -14.76 7.10
CA THR A 67 -2.81 -16.07 6.50
C THR A 67 -1.57 -16.93 6.26
N VAL A 68 -0.38 -16.33 6.21
CA VAL A 68 0.88 -17.02 5.86
C VAL A 68 1.68 -17.43 7.09
N SER A 69 1.58 -16.70 8.20
CA SER A 69 2.46 -16.89 9.35
C SER A 69 1.83 -16.46 10.67
N GLU A 70 2.30 -17.06 11.76
CA GLU A 70 1.88 -16.80 13.13
C GLU A 70 3.06 -16.29 13.98
N GLY A 71 2.76 -15.55 15.05
CA GLY A 71 3.75 -15.09 16.04
C GLY A 71 4.81 -14.12 15.48
N THR A 72 6.07 -14.32 15.86
CA THR A 72 7.19 -13.43 15.50
C THR A 72 7.43 -13.34 13.98
N ARG A 73 7.18 -14.44 13.24
CA ARG A 73 7.31 -14.46 11.78
C ARG A 73 6.28 -13.54 11.10
N GLN A 74 5.10 -13.42 11.68
CA GLN A 74 4.04 -12.51 11.21
C GLN A 74 4.47 -11.04 11.30
N LEU A 75 5.10 -10.65 12.41
CA LEU A 75 5.63 -9.29 12.60
C LEU A 75 6.75 -8.97 11.59
N PHE A 76 7.62 -9.95 11.33
CA PHE A 76 8.66 -9.83 10.31
C PHE A 76 8.05 -9.65 8.90
N CYS A 77 7.04 -10.43 8.56
CA CYS A 77 6.32 -10.30 7.29
C CYS A 77 5.63 -8.94 7.14
N PHE A 78 4.97 -8.43 8.19
CA PHE A 78 4.41 -7.07 8.17
C PHE A 78 5.48 -6.01 7.93
N THR A 79 6.62 -6.12 8.59
CA THR A 79 7.75 -5.18 8.42
C THR A 79 8.28 -5.21 7.00
N MET A 80 8.45 -6.39 6.40
CA MET A 80 8.90 -6.56 5.02
C MET A 80 7.93 -5.96 3.99
N VAL A 81 6.63 -5.93 4.27
CA VAL A 81 5.63 -5.30 3.39
C VAL A 81 5.60 -3.78 3.58
N LEU A 82 5.60 -3.31 4.83
CA LEU A 82 5.39 -1.90 5.17
C LEU A 82 6.63 -1.03 4.96
N MET A 83 7.83 -1.55 5.23
CA MET A 83 9.09 -0.78 5.15
C MET A 83 9.39 -0.28 3.73
N PRO A 84 9.33 -1.12 2.67
CA PRO A 84 9.53 -0.64 1.30
C PRO A 84 8.47 0.40 0.89
N CYS A 85 7.22 0.21 1.30
CA CYS A 85 6.15 1.15 1.01
C CYS A 85 6.40 2.53 1.65
N ALA A 86 6.87 2.54 2.90
CA ALA A 86 7.24 3.77 3.60
C ALA A 86 8.41 4.49 2.92
N VAL A 87 9.45 3.74 2.52
CA VAL A 87 10.62 4.31 1.82
C VAL A 87 10.24 4.87 0.45
N ILE A 88 9.42 4.16 -0.32
CA ILE A 88 8.94 4.62 -1.63
C ILE A 88 8.05 5.87 -1.44
N GLY A 89 7.15 5.87 -0.46
CA GLY A 89 6.30 7.03 -0.16
C GLY A 89 7.10 8.26 0.24
N ALA A 90 8.12 8.09 1.08
CA ALA A 90 8.99 9.16 1.55
C ALA A 90 9.98 9.66 0.50
N SER A 91 10.34 8.86 -0.50
CA SER A 91 11.26 9.29 -1.58
C SER A 91 10.52 9.95 -2.75
N VAL A 92 9.33 9.45 -3.10
CA VAL A 92 8.59 9.90 -4.29
C VAL A 92 7.67 11.09 -3.99
N PHE A 93 7.23 11.27 -2.73
CA PHE A 93 6.21 12.26 -2.34
C PHE A 93 5.03 12.28 -3.35
N PRO A 94 4.33 11.16 -3.49
CA PRO A 94 3.42 10.91 -4.60
C PRO A 94 2.15 11.77 -4.53
N TRP A 95 1.80 12.27 -3.35
CA TRP A 95 0.58 13.02 -3.12
C TRP A 95 0.72 14.46 -3.61
N ALA A 96 -0.34 14.97 -4.26
CA ALA A 96 -0.37 16.37 -4.69
C ALA A 96 -0.36 17.32 -3.49
N ALA A 97 -1.12 16.99 -2.45
CA ALA A 97 -1.15 17.74 -1.18
C ALA A 97 0.00 17.34 -0.25
N TYR A 98 0.73 18.33 0.27
CA TYR A 98 1.85 18.08 1.18
C TYR A 98 1.41 17.44 2.51
N GLN A 99 0.25 17.87 3.04
CA GLN A 99 -0.34 17.28 4.25
C GLN A 99 -0.64 15.78 4.09
N ALA A 100 -1.06 15.36 2.89
CA ALA A 100 -1.35 13.95 2.62
C ALA A 100 -0.06 13.11 2.59
N ASN A 101 1.04 13.63 2.05
CA ASN A 101 2.35 12.96 2.14
C ASN A 101 2.77 12.79 3.60
N PHE A 102 2.66 13.85 4.40
CA PHE A 102 3.02 13.79 5.82
C PHE A 102 2.16 12.78 6.58
N LEU A 103 0.85 12.79 6.36
CA LEU A 103 -0.07 11.84 6.99
C LEU A 103 0.24 10.39 6.58
N ASP A 104 0.52 10.12 5.30
CA ASP A 104 0.85 8.78 4.79
C ASP A 104 2.16 8.28 5.42
N ILE A 105 3.20 9.12 5.46
CA ILE A 105 4.47 8.78 6.11
C ILE A 105 4.28 8.56 7.62
N ALA A 106 3.61 9.47 8.32
CA ALA A 106 3.35 9.36 9.75
C ALA A 106 2.56 8.09 10.09
N THR A 107 1.56 7.74 9.27
CA THR A 107 0.78 6.51 9.44
C THR A 107 1.63 5.26 9.24
N ASN A 108 2.45 5.20 8.19
CA ASN A 108 3.33 4.04 7.94
C ASN A 108 4.40 3.90 9.03
N VAL A 109 5.00 5.01 9.49
CA VAL A 109 5.95 5.01 10.61
C VAL A 109 5.26 4.56 11.90
N GLY A 110 4.05 5.04 12.17
CA GLY A 110 3.25 4.61 13.32
C GLY A 110 2.99 3.11 13.33
N PHE A 111 2.63 2.51 12.19
CA PHE A 111 2.47 1.07 12.08
C PHE A 111 3.78 0.31 12.33
N LEU A 112 4.89 0.77 11.78
CA LEU A 112 6.21 0.15 12.03
C LEU A 112 6.61 0.23 13.51
N LEU A 113 6.32 1.35 14.19
CA LEU A 113 6.55 1.48 15.63
C LEU A 113 5.69 0.50 16.43
N ILE A 114 4.41 0.35 16.09
CA ILE A 114 3.53 -0.62 16.77
C ILE A 114 4.05 -2.04 16.58
N ILE A 115 4.48 -2.41 15.37
CA ILE A 115 5.06 -3.73 15.09
C ILE A 115 6.35 -3.95 15.87
N PHE A 116 7.20 -2.93 15.96
CA PHE A 116 8.44 -3.01 16.74
C PHE A 116 8.17 -3.20 18.23
N LEU A 117 7.23 -2.44 18.81
CA LEU A 117 6.82 -2.64 20.21
C LEU A 117 6.21 -4.02 20.43
N ALA A 118 5.37 -4.49 19.52
CA ALA A 118 4.80 -5.83 19.59
C ALA A 118 5.88 -6.93 19.55
N ALA A 119 6.93 -6.74 18.75
CA ALA A 119 8.05 -7.68 18.70
C ALA A 119 8.82 -7.73 20.02
N LEU A 120 9.03 -6.58 20.68
CA LEU A 120 9.68 -6.52 21.99
C LEU A 120 8.84 -7.19 23.08
N SER A 121 7.52 -7.02 23.06
CA SER A 121 6.63 -7.65 24.06
C SER A 121 6.55 -9.17 23.93
N ILE A 122 6.69 -9.72 22.70
CA ILE A 122 6.72 -11.17 22.50
C ILE A 122 8.02 -11.77 23.06
N ASP A 123 9.15 -11.08 22.88
CA ASP A 123 10.45 -11.53 23.40
C ASP A 123 10.46 -11.63 24.94
N GLU A 124 9.79 -10.70 25.62
CA GLU A 124 9.63 -10.72 27.08
C GLU A 124 8.77 -11.92 27.55
N SER A 125 7.68 -12.24 26.85
CA SER A 125 6.81 -13.36 27.22
C SER A 125 7.46 -14.75 27.05
N ASP A 126 8.38 -14.90 26.09
CA ASP A 126 9.14 -16.13 25.91
C ASP A 126 10.24 -16.29 26.99
N GLY A 127 10.72 -15.17 27.53
CA GLY A 127 11.75 -15.13 28.58
C GLY A 127 11.26 -15.46 29.99
N GLU A 128 9.98 -15.23 30.31
CA GLU A 128 9.39 -15.58 31.62
C GLU A 128 9.07 -17.07 31.79
N LEU A 129 9.11 -17.87 30.71
CA LEU A 129 8.79 -19.30 30.72
C LEU A 129 10.01 -20.23 30.86
N VAL A 130 11.21 -19.68 31.13
CA VAL A 130 12.47 -20.41 31.36
C VAL A 130 12.96 -20.24 32.78
#